data_AF-F0XZP5-F1
#
_entry.id   AF-F0XZP5-F1
#
_cell.length_a   1.000
_cell.length_b   1.000
_cell.length_c   1.000
_cell.angle_alpha   90.00
_cell.angle_beta   90.00
_cell.angle_gamma   90.00
#
_symmetry.space_group_name_H-M   'P 1'
#
loop_
_entity.id
_entity.type
_entity.pdbx_description
1 polymer ?
#
loop_
_entity_poly.entity_id
_entity_poly.type
_entity_poly.pdbx_seq_one_letter_code
_entity_poly.pdbx_strand_id
1 'polypeptide(L)'
;DGQVAAAGKFRAEGRVPALTWGDARDGASVWRASQPKVGVAGATSASDEALVRAIASADGGERRARSRPLCEIIDCRPRSSASANKLGGYGTEDRDRYKECRLSFAGRSSLGTVSKRGCFLRNACARNTHVEATLNISCAAQAAVRRLLRAAWHVADRAHRRRCRVLVHCSHGWDRTSQVAALAQLLLDAECRTMRGFARLVEKDFVAFGHPFATRLAHGRERGGDRGADDQAAPILVQFLDAAFQLTALFPEHFEFGSAYLVAVADAAHGCRFGTFLFDTEGDREAHAPHAPSLWAYLDHNRAHFASAAYRPPAPDLAARAPTSEHALLPPLTVVLRGVGLWRDYFLRYSP
;
A
#
# COMPACT_ATOMS: atom_id res chain seq x y z
N ASP A 1 16.52 -21.09 -4.86
CA ASP A 1 16.71 -20.63 -3.46
C ASP A 1 18.02 -19.90 -3.19
N GLY A 2 19.19 -20.47 -3.52
CA GLY A 2 20.49 -19.80 -3.25
C GLY A 2 20.62 -18.39 -3.84
N GLN A 3 20.14 -18.18 -5.07
CA GLN A 3 20.14 -16.85 -5.71
C GLN A 3 19.21 -15.85 -5.01
N VAL A 4 18.04 -16.30 -4.53
CA VAL A 4 17.09 -15.46 -3.80
C VAL A 4 17.68 -15.06 -2.45
N ALA A 5 18.33 -15.99 -1.74
CA ALA A 5 19.03 -15.70 -0.49
C ALA A 5 20.17 -14.69 -0.68
N ALA A 6 20.93 -14.81 -1.77
CA ALA A 6 21.99 -13.86 -2.13
C ALA A 6 21.43 -12.46 -2.47
N ALA A 7 20.33 -12.38 -3.23
CA ALA A 7 19.63 -11.12 -3.47
C ALA A 7 19.08 -10.51 -2.17
N GLY A 8 18.60 -11.34 -1.24
CA GLY A 8 18.12 -10.92 0.08
C GLY A 8 19.20 -10.17 0.87
N LYS A 9 20.46 -10.60 0.81
CA LYS A 9 21.58 -9.88 1.46
C LYS A 9 21.72 -8.43 0.96
N PHE A 10 21.39 -8.19 -0.32
CA PHE A 10 21.45 -6.88 -0.96
C PHE A 10 20.18 -6.02 -0.77
N ARG A 11 19.08 -6.59 -0.30
CA ARG A 11 17.82 -5.87 -0.03
C ARG A 11 17.71 -5.58 1.47
N ALA A 12 17.17 -4.42 1.85
CA ALA A 12 16.98 -4.09 3.25
C ALA A 12 16.06 -5.12 3.94
N GLU A 13 16.44 -5.58 5.13
CA GLU A 13 15.73 -6.63 5.88
C GLU A 13 15.48 -7.94 5.10
N GLY A 14 16.27 -8.23 4.05
CA GLY A 14 16.08 -9.46 3.27
C GLY A 14 14.85 -9.44 2.36
N ARG A 15 14.17 -8.29 2.21
CA ARG A 15 12.87 -8.19 1.54
C ARG A 15 13.03 -8.07 0.03
N VAL A 16 13.27 -9.21 -0.60
CA VAL A 16 13.46 -9.38 -2.05
C VAL A 16 12.20 -9.02 -2.85
N PRO A 17 12.34 -8.70 -4.15
CA PRO A 17 11.21 -8.63 -5.09
C PRO A 17 10.30 -9.86 -5.00
N ALA A 18 9.04 -9.63 -4.62
CA ALA A 18 7.99 -10.63 -4.52
C ALA A 18 6.74 -10.18 -5.26
N LEU A 19 6.08 -11.11 -5.97
CA LEU A 19 4.85 -10.85 -6.69
C LEU A 19 3.72 -10.53 -5.69
N THR A 20 2.95 -9.48 -5.94
CA THR A 20 1.75 -9.17 -5.16
C THR A 20 0.48 -9.16 -6.01
N TRP A 21 0.59 -8.91 -7.31
CA TRP A 21 -0.53 -9.00 -8.26
C TRP A 21 -0.02 -9.33 -9.66
N GLY A 22 -0.80 -10.07 -10.45
CA GLY A 22 -0.48 -10.37 -11.84
C GLY A 22 -1.72 -10.65 -12.67
N ASP A 23 -1.71 -10.20 -13.92
CA ASP A 23 -2.71 -10.56 -14.93
C ASP A 23 -2.15 -11.72 -15.77
N ALA A 24 -2.84 -12.87 -15.69
CA ALA A 24 -2.40 -14.11 -16.30
C ALA A 24 -2.35 -14.06 -17.84
N ARG A 25 -2.92 -13.02 -18.48
CA ARG A 25 -3.12 -12.99 -19.94
C ARG A 25 -2.03 -12.25 -20.70
N ASP A 26 -1.49 -11.18 -20.10
CA ASP A 26 -0.50 -10.29 -20.73
C ASP A 26 0.82 -10.23 -19.97
N GLY A 27 0.91 -10.91 -18.81
CA GLY A 27 2.07 -10.90 -17.93
C GLY A 27 2.29 -9.55 -17.21
N ALA A 28 1.33 -8.62 -17.28
CA ALA A 28 1.37 -7.41 -16.46
C ALA A 28 1.33 -7.82 -14.99
N SER A 29 2.21 -7.24 -14.18
CA SER A 29 2.34 -7.65 -12.79
C SER A 29 2.86 -6.52 -11.92
N VAL A 30 2.47 -6.55 -10.65
CA VAL A 30 2.97 -5.67 -9.60
C VAL A 30 3.75 -6.54 -8.62
N TRP A 31 4.99 -6.12 -8.40
CA TRP A 31 5.97 -6.71 -7.51
C TRP A 31 6.31 -5.68 -6.44
N ARG A 32 6.77 -6.16 -5.28
CA ARG A 32 7.17 -5.31 -4.16
C ARG A 32 8.49 -5.77 -3.57
N ALA A 33 9.27 -4.81 -3.06
CA ALA A 33 10.54 -5.06 -2.38
C ALA A 33 10.86 -3.95 -1.37
N SER A 34 11.98 -4.12 -0.65
CA SER A 34 12.69 -3.01 0.00
C SER A 34 13.74 -2.38 -0.93
N GLN A 35 14.34 -1.26 -0.50
CA GLN A 35 15.45 -0.63 -1.22
C GLN A 35 16.69 -1.54 -1.31
N PRO A 36 17.49 -1.40 -2.39
CA PRO A 36 18.79 -2.06 -2.48
C PRO A 36 19.87 -1.38 -1.61
N LYS A 37 20.87 -2.16 -1.18
CA LYS A 37 22.04 -1.74 -0.37
C LYS A 37 23.19 -1.26 -1.25
N VAL A 38 22.92 -0.24 -2.09
CA VAL A 38 23.90 0.30 -3.05
C VAL A 38 24.98 1.12 -2.34
N GLY A 39 24.59 1.98 -1.41
CA GLY A 39 25.47 2.91 -0.72
C GLY A 39 26.15 3.94 -1.62
N VAL A 40 27.04 4.72 -1.02
CA VAL A 40 27.85 5.72 -1.74
C VAL A 40 28.92 5.08 -2.62
N ALA A 41 29.42 3.89 -2.23
CA ALA A 41 30.41 3.13 -2.98
C ALA A 41 29.86 2.46 -4.25
N GLY A 42 28.53 2.52 -4.47
CA GLY A 42 27.93 1.94 -5.67
C GLY A 42 27.96 0.41 -5.67
N ALA A 43 27.76 -0.22 -4.51
CA ALA A 43 27.68 -1.66 -4.36
C ALA A 43 26.60 -2.27 -5.26
N THR A 44 26.84 -3.52 -5.67
CA THR A 44 26.12 -4.18 -6.76
C THR A 44 25.82 -5.61 -6.36
N SER A 45 24.81 -6.22 -7.00
CA SER A 45 24.45 -7.61 -6.72
C SER A 45 23.99 -8.27 -8.01
N ALA A 46 24.82 -9.16 -8.55
CA ALA A 46 24.47 -9.95 -9.73
C ALA A 46 23.20 -10.79 -9.51
N SER A 47 22.98 -11.26 -8.28
CA SER A 47 21.76 -12.02 -7.93
C SER A 47 20.51 -11.16 -7.94
N ASP A 48 20.56 -9.93 -7.43
CA ASP A 48 19.43 -8.98 -7.47
C ASP A 48 19.16 -8.50 -8.90
N GLU A 49 20.22 -8.13 -9.63
CA GLU A 49 20.14 -7.76 -11.05
C GLU A 49 19.50 -8.87 -11.89
N ALA A 50 19.88 -10.14 -11.67
CA ALA A 50 19.31 -11.28 -12.36
C ALA A 50 17.84 -11.54 -11.95
N LEU A 51 17.47 -11.35 -10.69
CA LEU A 51 16.09 -11.48 -10.23
C LEU A 51 15.18 -10.42 -10.86
N VAL A 52 15.62 -9.15 -10.86
CA VAL A 52 14.86 -8.05 -11.47
C VAL A 52 14.80 -8.21 -13.00
N ARG A 53 15.86 -8.71 -13.63
CA ARG A 53 15.84 -9.07 -15.06
C ARG A 53 14.85 -10.19 -15.35
N ALA A 54 14.78 -11.22 -14.51
CA ALA A 54 13.80 -12.29 -14.67
C ALA A 54 12.36 -11.77 -14.57
N ILE A 55 12.09 -10.82 -13.67
CA ILE A 55 10.79 -10.13 -13.60
C ILE A 55 10.52 -9.37 -14.90
N ALA A 56 11.49 -8.61 -15.41
CA ALA A 56 11.36 -7.84 -16.64
C ALA A 56 11.12 -8.74 -17.86
N SER A 57 11.77 -9.90 -17.92
CA SER A 57 11.73 -10.83 -19.05
C SER A 57 10.68 -11.94 -18.92
N ALA A 58 9.94 -12.03 -17.81
CA ALA A 58 8.91 -13.05 -17.65
C ALA A 58 7.88 -12.92 -18.78
N ASP A 59 7.69 -13.95 -19.60
CA ASP A 59 6.93 -13.86 -20.85
C ASP A 59 5.45 -13.45 -20.65
N GLY A 60 4.95 -12.62 -21.58
CA GLY A 60 3.56 -12.19 -21.69
C GLY A 60 3.00 -12.38 -23.10
N GLY A 61 3.42 -13.45 -23.78
CA GLY A 61 3.01 -13.79 -25.14
C GLY A 61 3.89 -13.18 -26.26
N GLU A 62 3.97 -13.90 -27.38
CA GLU A 62 4.90 -13.74 -28.52
C GLU A 62 4.84 -12.41 -29.31
N ARG A 63 4.14 -11.39 -28.84
CA ARG A 63 3.98 -10.14 -29.60
C ARG A 63 4.25 -8.92 -28.73
N ARG A 64 5.51 -8.48 -28.66
CA ARG A 64 5.81 -7.04 -28.83
C ARG A 64 7.27 -6.67 -29.07
N ALA A 65 7.39 -5.83 -30.09
CA ALA A 65 8.60 -5.22 -30.59
C ALA A 65 9.19 -4.16 -29.63
N ARG A 66 10.50 -4.30 -29.44
CA ARG A 66 11.55 -3.27 -29.30
C ARG A 66 11.07 -1.80 -29.24
N SER A 67 11.13 -1.19 -28.04
CA SER A 67 11.47 0.25 -27.80
C SER A 67 11.14 0.75 -26.38
N ARG A 68 10.42 -0.01 -25.54
CA ARG A 68 10.03 0.41 -24.18
C ARG A 68 10.59 -0.51 -23.08
N PRO A 69 10.89 0.02 -21.87
CA PRO A 69 11.35 -0.79 -20.75
C PRO A 69 10.27 -1.80 -20.36
N LEU A 70 10.67 -3.05 -20.14
CA LEU A 70 9.77 -4.16 -19.82
C LEU A 70 9.30 -4.10 -18.35
N CYS A 71 10.11 -3.47 -17.48
CA CYS A 71 9.82 -3.26 -16.06
C CYS A 71 9.93 -1.77 -15.67
N GLU A 72 8.98 -1.26 -14.90
CA GLU A 72 9.07 0.06 -14.27
C GLU A 72 9.30 -0.09 -12.76
N ILE A 73 10.41 0.44 -12.27
CA ILE A 73 10.72 0.47 -10.84
C ILE A 73 10.19 1.78 -10.28
N ILE A 74 9.28 1.71 -9.31
CA ILE A 74 8.65 2.87 -8.69
C ILE A 74 9.09 2.97 -7.25
N ASP A 75 9.97 3.95 -6.99
CA ASP A 75 10.33 4.33 -5.64
C ASP A 75 9.27 5.30 -5.08
N CYS A 76 8.61 4.89 -4.00
CA CYS A 76 7.58 5.68 -3.31
C CYS A 76 8.15 6.84 -2.49
N ARG A 77 9.47 7.00 -2.44
CA ARG A 77 10.15 8.11 -1.77
C ARG A 77 10.21 9.36 -2.65
N PRO A 78 10.27 10.56 -2.03
CA PRO A 78 10.87 11.71 -2.67
C PRO A 78 12.33 11.42 -3.02
N ARG A 79 12.82 11.98 -4.13
CA ARG A 79 14.22 11.83 -4.57
C ARG A 79 15.21 12.20 -3.47
N SER A 80 14.94 13.26 -2.70
CA SER A 80 15.80 13.69 -1.59
C SER A 80 15.95 12.63 -0.51
N SER A 81 14.85 11.96 -0.12
CA SER A 81 14.89 10.87 0.86
C SER A 81 15.62 9.64 0.31
N ALA A 82 15.50 9.36 -0.99
CA ALA A 82 16.25 8.29 -1.62
C ALA A 82 17.77 8.58 -1.64
N SER A 83 18.15 9.83 -1.95
CA SER A 83 19.55 10.27 -1.87
C SER A 83 20.10 10.21 -0.44
N ALA A 84 19.32 10.62 0.57
CA ALA A 84 19.72 10.53 1.98
C ALA A 84 19.95 9.07 2.40
N ASN A 85 19.06 8.16 2.02
CA ASN A 85 19.25 6.73 2.27
C ASN A 85 20.48 6.15 1.54
N LYS A 86 20.86 6.71 0.39
CA LYS A 86 22.10 6.33 -0.30
C LYS A 86 23.34 6.64 0.55
N LEU A 87 23.35 7.76 1.26
CA LEU A 87 24.40 8.09 2.22
C LEU A 87 24.46 7.09 3.38
N GLY A 88 23.31 6.56 3.79
CA GLY A 88 23.19 5.53 4.83
C GLY A 88 23.45 4.09 4.36
N GLY A 89 24.07 3.87 3.19
CA GLY A 89 24.41 2.52 2.70
C GLY A 89 23.31 1.84 1.86
N TYR A 90 22.20 2.52 1.59
CA TYR A 90 21.11 2.01 0.75
C TYR A 90 21.09 2.71 -0.61
N GLY A 91 19.93 2.84 -1.28
CA GLY A 91 19.83 3.61 -2.50
C GLY A 91 18.67 3.20 -3.37
N THR A 92 18.90 3.27 -4.67
CA THR A 92 17.97 2.92 -5.75
C THR A 92 18.72 2.22 -6.87
N GLU A 93 18.00 1.51 -7.70
CA GLU A 93 18.48 0.77 -8.85
C GLU A 93 19.12 1.71 -9.90
N ASP A 94 20.30 1.33 -10.38
CA ASP A 94 21.08 2.11 -11.34
C ASP A 94 20.69 1.79 -12.79
N ARG A 95 20.54 2.81 -13.64
CA ARG A 95 20.05 2.62 -15.02
C ARG A 95 21.02 1.82 -15.90
N ASP A 96 22.31 1.85 -15.62
CA ASP A 96 23.32 1.16 -16.41
C ASP A 96 23.37 -0.33 -16.10
N ARG A 97 22.89 -0.71 -14.90
CA ARG A 97 22.83 -2.11 -14.42
C ARG A 97 21.49 -2.75 -14.69
N TYR A 98 20.40 -2.04 -14.42
CA TYR A 98 19.03 -2.51 -14.62
C TYR A 98 18.52 -2.04 -15.99
N LYS A 99 19.18 -2.48 -17.07
CA LYS A 99 19.01 -1.96 -18.45
C LYS A 99 17.59 -2.14 -18.99
N GLU A 100 16.91 -3.19 -18.56
CA GLU A 100 15.54 -3.55 -18.96
C GLU A 100 14.49 -2.76 -18.15
N CYS A 101 14.94 -1.98 -17.17
CA CYS A 101 14.10 -1.28 -16.22
C CYS A 101 14.14 0.25 -16.38
N ARG A 102 13.06 0.90 -15.98
CA ARG A 102 13.00 2.35 -15.81
C ARG A 102 12.68 2.70 -14.37
N LEU A 103 13.61 3.39 -13.69
CA LEU A 103 13.35 3.95 -12.37
C LEU A 103 12.54 5.26 -12.47
N SER A 104 11.44 5.33 -11.72
CA SER A 104 10.65 6.53 -11.52
C SER A 104 10.36 6.73 -10.03
N PHE A 105 10.03 7.97 -9.65
CA PHE A 105 9.72 8.34 -8.27
C PHE A 105 8.27 8.81 -8.21
N ALA A 106 7.47 8.18 -7.35
CA ALA A 106 6.06 8.57 -7.18
C ALA A 106 5.92 9.99 -6.60
N GLY A 107 6.94 10.45 -5.87
CA GLY A 107 7.00 11.79 -5.27
C GLY A 107 7.56 12.88 -6.18
N ARG A 108 6.87 13.23 -7.28
CA ARG A 108 7.18 14.47 -8.03
C ARG A 108 6.31 15.65 -7.58
N SER A 109 6.70 16.27 -6.46
CA SER A 109 7.18 17.67 -6.36
C SER A 109 7.49 18.00 -4.90
N SER A 110 8.51 18.83 -4.73
CA SER A 110 9.04 19.38 -3.48
C SER A 110 7.95 20.03 -2.63
N LEU A 111 7.70 19.48 -1.44
CA LEU A 111 7.17 20.19 -0.28
C LEU A 111 7.49 19.31 0.94
N GLY A 112 7.95 19.97 2.00
CA GLY A 112 8.65 19.45 3.17
C GLY A 112 8.24 18.06 3.67
N THR A 113 9.26 17.39 4.23
CA THR A 113 9.19 16.44 5.34
C THR A 113 7.78 15.99 5.71
N VAL A 114 7.50 14.69 5.58
CA VAL A 114 6.36 14.07 6.26
C VAL A 114 6.47 14.45 7.73
N SER A 115 5.74 15.47 8.13
CA SER A 115 5.76 15.94 9.50
C SER A 115 5.18 14.81 10.33
N LYS A 116 5.84 14.48 11.46
CA LYS A 116 5.38 13.56 12.52
C LYS A 116 3.99 13.93 13.12
N ARG A 117 3.24 14.83 12.47
CA ARG A 117 1.93 15.35 12.87
C ARG A 117 0.77 14.36 12.71
N GLY A 118 1.00 13.17 12.13
CA GLY A 118 -0.04 12.12 12.04
C GLY A 118 -0.56 11.65 13.41
N CYS A 119 0.24 11.74 14.46
CA CYS A 119 -0.18 11.44 15.84
C CYS A 119 -1.15 12.50 16.42
N PHE A 120 -1.16 13.72 15.88
CA PHE A 120 -2.03 14.81 16.36
C PHE A 120 -3.48 14.72 15.86
N LEU A 121 -3.76 13.90 14.83
CA LEU A 121 -5.09 13.75 14.21
C LEU A 121 -6.18 13.37 15.23
N ARG A 122 -5.85 12.53 16.22
CA ARG A 122 -6.84 12.01 17.19
C ARG A 122 -7.04 12.92 18.40
N ASN A 123 -6.00 13.62 18.84
CA ASN A 123 -6.09 14.53 19.99
C ASN A 123 -6.71 15.90 19.64
N ALA A 124 -6.58 16.35 18.39
CA ALA A 124 -7.11 17.64 17.98
C ALA A 124 -8.61 17.61 17.63
N CYS A 125 -9.14 16.50 17.13
CA CYS A 125 -10.59 16.35 16.90
C CYS A 125 -11.37 16.11 18.21
N ALA A 126 -10.73 15.52 19.22
CA ALA A 126 -11.35 15.25 20.53
C ALA A 126 -11.36 16.47 21.47
N ARG A 127 -10.62 17.53 21.15
CA ARG A 127 -10.66 18.81 21.87
C ARG A 127 -11.40 19.80 20.98
N ASN A 128 -12.49 20.38 21.46
CA ASN A 128 -13.23 21.49 20.82
C ASN A 128 -12.32 22.73 20.65
N THR A 129 -11.31 22.66 19.80
CA THR A 129 -10.34 23.75 19.61
C THR A 129 -10.26 24.11 18.13
N HIS A 130 -10.78 25.31 17.82
CA HIS A 130 -10.62 26.13 16.61
C HIS A 130 -10.81 25.43 15.24
N VAL A 131 -11.78 25.91 14.45
CA VAL A 131 -12.03 25.53 13.06
C VAL A 131 -10.75 25.46 12.21
N GLU A 132 -9.77 26.33 12.48
CA GLU A 132 -8.46 26.35 11.82
C GLU A 132 -7.57 25.13 12.12
N ALA A 133 -7.63 24.57 13.32
CA ALA A 133 -6.89 23.36 13.68
C ALA A 133 -7.47 22.14 12.93
N THR A 134 -8.80 22.03 12.88
CA THR A 134 -9.50 21.00 12.10
C THR A 134 -9.22 21.12 10.59
N LEU A 135 -9.20 22.34 10.04
CA LEU A 135 -8.91 22.61 8.63
C LEU A 135 -7.45 22.26 8.25
N ASN A 136 -6.47 22.65 9.07
CA ASN A 136 -5.05 22.34 8.81
C ASN A 136 -4.76 20.83 8.86
N ILE A 137 -5.42 20.13 9.76
CA ILE A 137 -5.32 18.68 9.92
C ILE A 137 -5.98 17.96 8.73
N SER A 138 -7.16 18.42 8.31
CA SER A 138 -7.84 17.93 7.10
C SER A 138 -6.96 18.11 5.86
N CYS A 139 -6.38 19.29 5.65
CA CYS A 139 -5.52 19.57 4.49
C CYS A 139 -4.29 18.66 4.43
N ALA A 140 -3.61 18.43 5.55
CA ALA A 140 -2.43 17.57 5.60
C ALA A 140 -2.77 16.08 5.38
N ALA A 141 -3.86 15.59 5.98
CA ALA A 141 -4.35 14.23 5.79
C ALA A 141 -4.76 14.00 4.33
N GLN A 142 -5.57 14.90 3.77
CA GLN A 142 -5.98 14.85 2.36
C GLN A 142 -4.79 14.94 1.40
N ALA A 143 -3.76 15.75 1.72
CA ALA A 143 -2.55 15.81 0.90
C ALA A 143 -1.76 14.49 0.92
N ALA A 144 -1.71 13.79 2.06
CA ALA A 144 -1.11 12.47 2.15
C ALA A 144 -1.89 11.44 1.31
N VAL A 145 -3.23 11.42 1.44
CA VAL A 145 -4.12 10.56 0.67
C VAL A 145 -3.99 10.82 -0.84
N ARG A 146 -3.97 12.08 -1.28
CA ARG A 146 -3.73 12.44 -2.70
C ARG A 146 -2.40 11.91 -3.22
N ARG A 147 -1.33 11.93 -2.41
CA ARG A 147 -0.03 11.37 -2.80
C ARG A 147 -0.10 9.84 -2.94
N LEU A 148 -0.79 9.15 -2.02
CA LEU A 148 -0.98 7.70 -2.08
C LEU A 148 -1.80 7.29 -3.31
N LEU A 149 -2.96 7.92 -3.52
CA LEU A 149 -3.81 7.66 -4.68
C LEU A 149 -3.11 7.95 -5.99
N ARG A 150 -2.30 9.03 -6.07
CA ARG A 150 -1.48 9.30 -7.25
C ARG A 150 -0.47 8.18 -7.53
N ALA A 151 0.23 7.72 -6.50
CA ALA A 151 1.21 6.65 -6.64
C ALA A 151 0.55 5.33 -7.07
N ALA A 152 -0.55 4.95 -6.42
CA ALA A 152 -1.33 3.76 -6.74
C ALA A 152 -1.92 3.81 -8.16
N TRP A 153 -2.47 4.96 -8.56
CA TRP A 153 -2.98 5.17 -9.91
C TRP A 153 -1.87 5.02 -10.95
N HIS A 154 -0.67 5.56 -10.69
CA HIS A 154 0.46 5.41 -11.61
C HIS A 154 0.89 3.94 -11.70
N VAL A 155 1.02 3.22 -10.59
CA VAL A 155 1.29 1.77 -10.59
C VAL A 155 0.27 1.02 -11.44
N ALA A 156 -1.02 1.28 -11.20
CA ALA A 156 -2.11 0.64 -11.93
C ALA A 156 -2.14 1.02 -13.42
N ASP A 157 -1.88 2.28 -13.80
CA ASP A 157 -1.76 2.70 -15.21
C ASP A 157 -0.60 1.99 -15.92
N ARG A 158 0.54 1.83 -15.25
CA ARG A 158 1.71 1.11 -15.80
C ARG A 158 1.43 -0.38 -15.95
N ALA A 159 0.85 -1.01 -14.95
CA ALA A 159 0.47 -2.41 -15.05
C ALA A 159 -0.57 -2.62 -16.16
N HIS A 160 -1.71 -1.93 -16.07
CA HIS A 160 -2.86 -2.20 -16.93
C HIS A 160 -2.77 -1.60 -18.34
N ARG A 161 -2.53 -0.29 -18.48
CA ARG A 161 -2.56 0.37 -19.80
C ARG A 161 -1.26 0.21 -20.57
N ARG A 162 -0.13 0.22 -19.86
CA ARG A 162 1.20 0.06 -20.47
C ARG A 162 1.62 -1.40 -20.59
N ARG A 163 0.91 -2.32 -19.91
CA ARG A 163 1.16 -3.76 -19.94
C ARG A 163 2.60 -4.06 -19.46
N CYS A 164 3.03 -3.35 -18.42
CA CYS A 164 4.38 -3.42 -17.86
C CYS A 164 4.40 -4.26 -16.58
N ARG A 165 5.57 -4.85 -16.27
CA ARG A 165 5.87 -5.27 -14.90
C ARG A 165 6.24 -4.05 -14.07
N VAL A 166 5.78 -3.98 -12.83
CA VAL A 166 6.00 -2.83 -11.96
C VAL A 166 6.61 -3.31 -10.66
N LEU A 167 7.82 -2.86 -10.32
CA LEU A 167 8.45 -3.13 -9.03
C LEU A 167 8.31 -1.91 -8.12
N VAL A 168 7.48 -2.02 -7.09
CA VAL A 168 7.24 -0.94 -6.13
C VAL A 168 8.10 -1.15 -4.89
N HIS A 169 8.85 -0.13 -4.49
CA HIS A 169 9.55 -0.16 -3.21
C HIS A 169 9.59 1.22 -2.54
N CYS A 170 10.05 1.23 -1.29
CA CYS A 170 10.39 2.45 -0.57
C CYS A 170 11.72 2.22 0.16
N SER A 171 11.84 2.60 1.44
CA SER A 171 12.99 2.23 2.28
C SER A 171 12.89 0.74 2.69
N HIS A 172 12.11 0.41 3.71
CA HIS A 172 11.99 -0.97 4.23
C HIS A 172 10.97 -1.83 3.49
N GLY A 173 10.08 -1.23 2.69
CA GLY A 173 9.12 -2.01 1.88
C GLY A 173 7.88 -2.52 2.61
N TRP A 174 7.55 -1.99 3.79
CA TRP A 174 6.41 -2.42 4.61
C TRP A 174 5.38 -1.31 4.97
N ASP A 175 5.68 -0.04 4.71
CA ASP A 175 4.75 1.08 4.96
C ASP A 175 4.11 1.55 3.63
N ARG A 176 4.71 2.55 2.97
CA ARG A 176 4.24 3.10 1.69
C ARG A 176 4.11 2.05 0.59
N THR A 177 5.01 1.07 0.56
CA THR A 177 4.92 -0.03 -0.40
C THR A 177 3.63 -0.81 -0.22
N SER A 178 3.25 -1.15 1.02
CA SER A 178 1.98 -1.85 1.31
C SER A 178 0.78 -1.01 0.90
N GLN A 179 0.77 0.28 1.26
CA GLN A 179 -0.31 1.21 0.90
C GLN A 179 -0.48 1.30 -0.63
N VAL A 180 0.61 1.53 -1.36
CA VAL A 180 0.57 1.73 -2.82
C VAL A 180 0.25 0.42 -3.55
N ALA A 181 0.84 -0.71 -3.14
CA ALA A 181 0.57 -2.01 -3.73
C ALA A 181 -0.89 -2.43 -3.54
N ALA A 182 -1.43 -2.26 -2.34
CA ALA A 182 -2.82 -2.61 -2.04
C ALA A 182 -3.82 -1.69 -2.76
N LEU A 183 -3.58 -0.37 -2.75
CA LEU A 183 -4.44 0.58 -3.47
C LEU A 183 -4.41 0.35 -5.00
N ALA A 184 -3.25 0.00 -5.56
CA ALA A 184 -3.17 -0.34 -6.98
C ALA A 184 -4.03 -1.56 -7.30
N GLN A 185 -4.04 -2.59 -6.44
CA GLN A 185 -4.89 -3.76 -6.60
C GLN A 185 -6.38 -3.43 -6.50
N LEU A 186 -6.81 -2.50 -5.64
CA LEU A 186 -8.20 -2.02 -5.62
C LEU A 186 -8.62 -1.32 -6.93
N LEU A 187 -7.67 -0.68 -7.62
CA LEU A 187 -7.91 -0.08 -8.93
C LEU A 187 -7.88 -1.11 -10.06
N LEU A 188 -7.11 -2.20 -9.92
CA LEU A 188 -6.88 -3.18 -10.98
C LEU A 188 -7.87 -4.34 -10.94
N ASP A 189 -8.31 -4.76 -9.75
CA ASP A 189 -8.97 -6.05 -9.54
C ASP A 189 -10.34 -5.89 -8.88
N ALA A 190 -11.36 -6.50 -9.48
CA ALA A 190 -12.72 -6.50 -8.93
C ALA A 190 -12.85 -7.36 -7.67
N GLU A 191 -12.07 -8.44 -7.56
CA GLU A 191 -12.13 -9.30 -6.38
C GLU A 191 -11.71 -8.54 -5.12
N CYS A 192 -10.67 -7.71 -5.23
CA CYS A 192 -10.17 -6.87 -4.13
C CYS A 192 -11.23 -5.89 -3.58
N ARG A 193 -12.31 -5.63 -4.34
CA ARG A 193 -13.40 -4.72 -3.97
C ARG A 193 -14.60 -5.43 -3.33
N THR A 194 -14.55 -6.75 -3.21
CA THR A 194 -15.46 -7.52 -2.34
C THR A 194 -15.00 -7.46 -0.89
N MET A 195 -15.89 -7.67 0.09
CA MET A 195 -15.52 -7.68 1.52
C MET A 195 -14.44 -8.74 1.79
N ARG A 196 -14.65 -9.96 1.26
CA ARG A 196 -13.70 -11.07 1.39
C ARG A 196 -12.38 -10.77 0.68
N GLY A 197 -12.42 -10.20 -0.53
CA GLY A 197 -11.21 -9.87 -1.27
C GLY A 197 -10.42 -8.73 -0.64
N PHE A 198 -11.08 -7.74 -0.05
CA PHE A 198 -10.41 -6.69 0.72
C PHE A 198 -9.77 -7.25 1.99
N ALA A 199 -10.44 -8.17 2.70
CA ALA A 199 -9.84 -8.88 3.83
C ALA A 199 -8.57 -9.64 3.40
N ARG A 200 -8.63 -10.40 2.30
CA ARG A 200 -7.46 -11.08 1.71
C ARG A 200 -6.36 -10.10 1.30
N LEU A 201 -6.72 -8.95 0.75
CA LEU A 201 -5.78 -7.92 0.34
C LEU A 201 -5.01 -7.35 1.55
N VAL A 202 -5.72 -7.04 2.64
CA VAL A 202 -5.09 -6.53 3.88
C VAL A 202 -4.23 -7.61 4.54
N GLU A 203 -4.74 -8.84 4.65
CA GLU A 203 -3.96 -9.98 5.16
C GLU A 203 -2.69 -10.19 4.35
N LYS A 204 -2.78 -10.17 3.02
CA LYS A 204 -1.60 -10.30 2.15
C LYS A 204 -0.66 -9.09 2.28
N ASP A 205 -1.08 -7.92 1.82
CA ASP A 205 -0.19 -6.78 1.60
C ASP A 205 0.22 -6.02 2.85
N PHE A 206 -0.47 -6.20 3.97
CA PHE A 206 -0.07 -5.64 5.26
C PHE A 206 0.39 -6.72 6.22
N VAL A 207 -0.44 -7.71 6.54
CA VAL A 207 -0.18 -8.66 7.64
C VAL A 207 0.97 -9.62 7.29
N ALA A 208 0.82 -10.42 6.24
CA ALA A 208 1.80 -11.42 5.79
C ALA A 208 3.09 -10.75 5.28
N PHE A 209 2.96 -9.63 4.56
CA PHE A 209 4.14 -8.85 4.16
C PHE A 209 4.81 -8.10 5.34
N GLY A 210 4.33 -8.21 6.59
CA GLY A 210 5.05 -7.72 7.78
C GLY A 210 5.04 -6.20 7.93
N HIS A 211 3.89 -5.57 7.73
CA HIS A 211 3.65 -4.22 8.23
C HIS A 211 3.70 -4.24 9.76
N PRO A 212 4.56 -3.42 10.40
CA PRO A 212 4.78 -3.51 11.85
C PRO A 212 3.63 -2.84 12.63
N PHE A 213 2.50 -3.54 12.77
CA PHE A 213 1.27 -3.02 13.37
C PHE A 213 1.45 -2.60 14.82
N ALA A 214 2.04 -3.45 15.67
CA ALA A 214 2.25 -3.13 17.07
C ALA A 214 3.14 -1.89 17.25
N THR A 215 4.20 -1.77 16.45
CA THR A 215 5.07 -0.58 16.46
C THR A 215 4.35 0.67 15.95
N ARG A 216 3.58 0.58 14.85
CA ARG A 216 2.93 1.74 14.21
C ARG A 216 1.70 2.23 14.97
N LEU A 217 0.96 1.31 15.61
CA LEU A 217 -0.25 1.59 16.38
C LEU A 217 0.03 1.80 17.88
N ALA A 218 1.25 1.51 18.34
CA ALA A 218 1.70 1.63 19.73
C ALA A 218 0.88 0.78 20.72
N HIS A 219 0.64 -0.49 20.37
CA HIS A 219 -0.15 -1.42 21.18
C HIS A 219 0.45 -1.62 22.58
N GLY A 220 -0.38 -1.48 23.62
CA GLY A 220 0.01 -1.76 25.00
C GLY A 220 1.07 -0.82 25.59
N ARG A 221 1.35 0.32 24.95
CA ARG A 221 2.36 1.28 25.43
C ARG A 221 1.75 2.37 26.31
N GLU A 222 2.40 2.62 27.44
CA GLU A 222 2.03 3.71 28.34
C GLU A 222 2.35 5.08 27.72
N ARG A 223 1.44 6.04 27.90
CA ARG A 223 1.66 7.43 27.48
C ARG A 223 2.82 8.03 28.28
N GLY A 224 3.92 8.37 27.62
CA GLY A 224 5.10 8.96 28.25
C GLY A 224 6.24 7.98 28.54
N GLY A 225 6.16 6.75 28.04
CA GLY A 225 7.26 5.78 28.04
C GLY A 225 8.43 6.17 27.12
N ASP A 226 9.25 5.19 26.73
CA ASP A 226 10.46 5.40 25.92
C ASP A 226 10.19 6.25 24.66
N ARG A 227 10.74 7.49 24.65
CA ARG A 227 10.52 8.48 23.59
C ARG A 227 10.98 8.00 22.21
N GLY A 228 11.92 7.04 22.17
CA GLY A 228 12.41 6.45 20.93
C GLY A 228 11.37 5.57 20.20
N ALA A 229 10.47 4.94 20.95
CA ALA A 229 9.44 4.06 20.41
C ALA A 229 8.18 4.85 19.96
N ASP A 230 7.83 5.93 20.66
CA ASP A 230 6.78 6.88 20.23
C ASP A 230 7.11 7.54 18.89
N ASP A 231 8.40 7.69 18.59
CA ASP A 231 8.91 8.27 17.35
C ASP A 231 8.63 7.41 16.09
N GLN A 232 8.26 6.13 16.28
CA GLN A 232 7.92 5.19 15.21
C GLN A 232 6.41 5.02 14.99
N ALA A 233 5.57 5.59 15.87
CA ALA A 233 4.12 5.53 15.72
C ALA A 233 3.67 6.35 14.50
N ALA A 234 2.83 5.75 13.64
CA ALA A 234 2.33 6.42 12.45
C ALA A 234 1.01 5.82 11.97
N PRO A 235 0.06 6.64 11.46
CA PRO A 235 -1.27 6.19 11.05
C PRO A 235 -1.27 5.56 9.64
N ILE A 236 -0.38 4.59 9.38
CA ILE A 236 -0.16 4.02 8.04
C ILE A 236 -1.39 3.24 7.54
N LEU A 237 -1.96 2.36 8.38
CA LEU A 237 -3.19 1.64 8.04
C LEU A 237 -4.35 2.61 7.83
N VAL A 238 -4.55 3.57 8.75
CA VAL A 238 -5.64 4.55 8.65
C VAL A 238 -5.54 5.40 7.38
N GLN A 239 -4.33 5.81 6.97
CA GLN A 239 -4.12 6.51 5.70
C GLN A 239 -4.49 5.65 4.48
N PHE A 240 -4.24 4.34 4.54
CA PHE A 240 -4.66 3.40 3.51
C PHE A 240 -6.18 3.25 3.48
N LEU A 241 -6.83 3.11 4.65
CA LEU A 241 -8.28 3.00 4.75
C LEU A 241 -8.99 4.28 4.29
N ASP A 242 -8.44 5.46 4.60
CA ASP A 242 -8.93 6.74 4.08
C ASP A 242 -8.82 6.77 2.55
N ALA A 243 -7.67 6.40 1.99
CA ALA A 243 -7.52 6.31 0.54
C ALA A 243 -8.50 5.30 -0.10
N ALA A 244 -8.76 4.16 0.54
CA ALA A 244 -9.77 3.20 0.09
C ALA A 244 -11.19 3.80 0.17
N PHE A 245 -11.51 4.55 1.23
CA PHE A 245 -12.78 5.27 1.36
C PHE A 245 -12.97 6.30 0.23
N GLN A 246 -11.92 7.03 -0.16
CA GLN A 246 -12.03 7.94 -1.31
C GLN A 246 -12.41 7.19 -2.61
N LEU A 247 -11.94 5.95 -2.78
CA LEU A 247 -12.31 5.12 -3.93
C LEU A 247 -13.74 4.57 -3.83
N THR A 248 -14.20 4.16 -2.64
CA THR A 248 -15.59 3.72 -2.45
C THR A 248 -16.57 4.88 -2.71
N ALA A 249 -16.21 6.10 -2.29
CA ALA A 249 -17.00 7.30 -2.57
C ALA A 249 -17.01 7.67 -4.06
N LEU A 250 -15.90 7.47 -4.77
CA LEU A 250 -15.81 7.76 -6.20
C LEU A 250 -16.50 6.70 -7.09
N PHE A 251 -16.55 5.44 -6.64
CA PHE A 251 -17.12 4.32 -7.39
C PHE A 251 -18.07 3.47 -6.53
N PRO A 252 -19.19 4.03 -6.04
CA PRO A 252 -20.05 3.36 -5.06
C PRO A 252 -20.62 2.02 -5.54
N GLU A 253 -20.82 1.87 -6.85
CA GLU A 253 -21.34 0.62 -7.43
C GLU A 253 -20.31 -0.50 -7.54
N HIS A 254 -19.04 -0.20 -7.34
CA HIS A 254 -17.94 -1.15 -7.59
C HIS A 254 -17.35 -1.78 -6.34
N PHE A 255 -17.75 -1.31 -5.16
CA PHE A 255 -17.27 -1.80 -3.87
C PHE A 255 -18.41 -2.41 -3.08
N GLU A 256 -18.22 -3.66 -2.63
CA GLU A 256 -19.19 -4.38 -1.80
C GLU A 256 -19.32 -3.75 -0.41
N PHE A 257 -18.32 -2.98 0.01
CA PHE A 257 -18.27 -2.36 1.32
C PHE A 257 -18.18 -0.83 1.21
N GLY A 258 -18.64 -0.16 2.25
CA GLY A 258 -18.57 1.30 2.38
C GLY A 258 -17.80 1.75 3.60
N SER A 259 -18.12 2.96 4.04
CA SER A 259 -17.48 3.63 5.19
C SER A 259 -17.57 2.81 6.48
N ALA A 260 -18.74 2.24 6.81
CA ALA A 260 -18.95 1.47 8.03
C ALA A 260 -17.98 0.29 8.19
N TYR A 261 -17.72 -0.45 7.10
CA TYR A 261 -16.75 -1.55 7.09
C TYR A 261 -15.33 -1.07 7.35
N LEU A 262 -14.91 0.01 6.68
CA LEU A 262 -13.57 0.58 6.82
C LEU A 262 -13.36 1.17 8.22
N VAL A 263 -14.38 1.79 8.81
CA VAL A 263 -14.35 2.26 10.21
C VAL A 263 -14.19 1.07 11.16
N ALA A 264 -14.95 -0.01 10.97
CA ALA A 264 -14.83 -1.20 11.81
C ALA A 264 -13.43 -1.83 11.74
N VAL A 265 -12.79 -1.85 10.57
CA VAL A 265 -11.39 -2.29 10.42
C VAL A 265 -10.43 -1.36 11.17
N ALA A 266 -10.62 -0.04 11.07
CA ALA A 266 -9.77 0.94 11.77
C ALA A 266 -9.90 0.82 13.31
N ASP A 267 -11.11 0.62 13.81
CA ASP A 267 -11.37 0.44 15.24
C ASP A 267 -10.80 -0.88 15.76
N ALA A 268 -10.96 -1.96 15.00
CA ALA A 268 -10.38 -3.26 15.32
C ALA A 268 -8.84 -3.22 15.38
N ALA A 269 -8.21 -2.41 14.52
CA ALA A 269 -6.77 -2.21 14.55
C ALA A 269 -6.31 -1.56 15.87
N HIS A 270 -7.04 -0.57 16.40
CA HIS A 270 -6.67 0.10 17.64
C HIS A 270 -7.16 -0.60 18.91
N GLY A 271 -8.26 -1.34 18.85
CA GLY A 271 -8.92 -1.93 20.01
C GLY A 271 -8.27 -3.21 20.53
N CYS A 272 -7.35 -3.83 19.77
CA CYS A 272 -6.69 -5.10 20.13
C CYS A 272 -7.64 -6.25 20.52
N ARG A 273 -8.91 -6.16 20.10
CA ARG A 273 -9.94 -7.18 20.36
C ARG A 273 -9.71 -8.46 19.56
N PHE A 274 -9.04 -8.34 18.41
CA PHE A 274 -8.78 -9.41 17.46
C PHE A 274 -7.28 -9.61 17.27
N GLY A 275 -6.89 -10.83 16.92
CA GLY A 275 -5.49 -11.18 16.64
C GLY A 275 -4.93 -10.59 15.35
N THR A 276 -5.83 -10.19 14.44
CA THR A 276 -5.51 -9.78 13.05
C THR A 276 -4.41 -8.72 12.95
N PHE A 277 -4.38 -7.74 13.86
CA PHE A 277 -3.44 -6.61 13.81
C PHE A 277 -2.53 -6.56 15.05
N LEU A 278 -2.32 -7.69 15.73
CA LEU A 278 -1.34 -7.81 16.80
C LEU A 278 0.06 -8.09 16.24
N PHE A 279 1.08 -7.70 17.00
CA PHE A 279 2.51 -7.89 16.68
C PHE A 279 2.95 -7.27 15.34
N ASP A 280 4.22 -7.45 14.98
CA ASP A 280 4.83 -6.83 13.80
C ASP A 280 5.10 -7.82 12.65
N THR A 281 5.22 -9.13 12.95
CA THR A 281 5.61 -10.16 11.97
C THR A 281 4.73 -11.40 12.03
N GLU A 282 4.63 -12.14 10.91
CA GLU A 282 3.90 -13.43 10.81
C GLU A 282 4.20 -14.37 11.99
N GLY A 283 5.49 -14.68 12.17
CA GLY A 283 5.97 -15.55 13.23
C GLY A 283 5.60 -15.08 14.64
N ASP A 284 5.58 -13.78 14.92
CA ASP A 284 5.21 -13.30 16.25
C ASP A 284 3.73 -13.59 16.59
N ARG A 285 2.78 -13.43 15.65
CA ARG A 285 1.37 -13.79 15.94
C ARG A 285 1.20 -15.29 16.06
N GLU A 286 1.89 -16.09 15.24
CA GLU A 286 1.82 -17.55 15.35
C GLU A 286 2.33 -18.04 16.71
N ALA A 287 3.41 -17.44 17.21
CA ALA A 287 4.00 -17.80 18.49
C ALA A 287 3.17 -17.32 19.70
N HIS A 288 2.59 -16.11 19.63
CA HIS A 288 2.03 -15.45 20.83
C HIS A 288 0.51 -15.28 20.81
N ALA A 289 -0.15 -15.42 19.66
CA ALA A 289 -1.59 -15.27 19.52
C ALA A 289 -2.24 -16.26 18.52
N PRO A 290 -1.90 -17.56 18.53
CA PRO A 290 -2.39 -18.53 17.54
C PRO A 290 -3.90 -18.78 17.60
N HIS A 291 -4.54 -18.50 18.75
CA HIS A 291 -5.97 -18.71 18.98
C HIS A 291 -6.76 -17.40 19.13
N ALA A 292 -6.13 -16.25 18.82
CA ALA A 292 -6.82 -14.99 18.90
C ALA A 292 -7.93 -14.91 17.85
N PRO A 293 -9.10 -14.34 18.18
CA PRO A 293 -10.23 -14.28 17.26
C PRO A 293 -9.89 -13.44 16.02
N SER A 294 -10.40 -13.85 14.87
CA SER A 294 -10.21 -13.15 13.60
C SER A 294 -11.22 -12.02 13.43
N LEU A 295 -10.73 -10.83 13.09
CA LEU A 295 -11.57 -9.70 12.67
C LEU A 295 -12.45 -10.09 11.47
N TRP A 296 -11.88 -10.80 10.51
CA TRP A 296 -12.57 -11.12 9.26
C TRP A 296 -13.74 -12.07 9.50
N ALA A 297 -13.60 -13.02 10.43
CA ALA A 297 -14.69 -13.89 10.83
C ALA A 297 -15.85 -13.10 11.45
N TYR A 298 -15.54 -12.09 12.28
CA TYR A 298 -16.55 -11.19 12.84
C TYR A 298 -17.24 -10.35 11.76
N LEU A 299 -16.49 -9.75 10.84
CA LEU A 299 -17.06 -8.90 9.79
C LEU A 299 -17.90 -9.70 8.78
N ASP A 300 -17.49 -10.93 8.45
CA ASP A 300 -18.25 -11.81 7.55
C ASP A 300 -19.53 -12.34 8.22
N HIS A 301 -19.48 -12.68 9.51
CA HIS A 301 -20.69 -13.03 10.27
C HIS A 301 -21.71 -11.89 10.29
N ASN A 302 -21.25 -10.64 10.28
CA ASN A 302 -22.08 -9.43 10.29
C ASN A 302 -22.18 -8.78 8.91
N ARG A 303 -22.01 -9.54 7.82
CA ARG A 303 -21.88 -9.01 6.45
C ARG A 303 -22.98 -8.02 6.06
N ALA A 304 -24.23 -8.35 6.40
CA ALA A 304 -25.40 -7.54 6.06
C ALA A 304 -25.33 -6.09 6.59
N HIS A 305 -24.64 -5.87 7.72
CA HIS A 305 -24.46 -4.53 8.30
C HIS A 305 -23.43 -3.69 7.53
N PHE A 306 -22.50 -4.35 6.85
CA PHE A 306 -21.35 -3.70 6.21
C PHE A 306 -21.44 -3.63 4.69
N ALA A 307 -22.36 -4.38 4.09
CA ALA A 307 -22.58 -4.41 2.67
C ALA A 307 -23.14 -3.08 2.15
N SER A 308 -22.60 -2.61 1.03
CA SER A 308 -23.07 -1.44 0.30
C SER A 308 -24.29 -1.80 -0.54
N ALA A 309 -25.40 -1.11 -0.33
CA ALA A 309 -26.61 -1.27 -1.14
C ALA A 309 -26.42 -0.84 -2.61
N ALA A 310 -25.42 0.01 -2.90
CA ALA A 310 -25.12 0.45 -4.25
C ALA A 310 -24.32 -0.57 -5.06
N TYR A 311 -23.71 -1.58 -4.40
CA TYR A 311 -22.80 -2.51 -5.03
C TYR A 311 -23.48 -3.32 -6.14
N ARG A 312 -22.85 -3.32 -7.31
CA ARG A 312 -23.24 -4.14 -8.46
C ARG A 312 -22.12 -5.13 -8.73
N PRO A 313 -22.31 -6.42 -8.42
CA PRO A 313 -21.29 -7.43 -8.68
C PRO A 313 -21.01 -7.50 -10.20
N PRO A 314 -19.76 -7.76 -10.62
CA PRO A 314 -19.46 -8.06 -12.01
C PRO A 314 -20.32 -9.24 -12.49
N ALA A 315 -20.82 -9.19 -13.73
CA ALA A 315 -21.69 -10.25 -14.24
C ALA A 315 -20.99 -11.63 -14.16
N PRO A 316 -21.69 -12.70 -13.72
CA PRO A 316 -21.08 -14.01 -13.44
C PRO A 316 -20.41 -14.67 -14.66
N ASP A 317 -20.87 -14.37 -15.88
CA ASP A 317 -20.26 -14.88 -17.13
C ASP A 317 -18.93 -14.16 -17.48
N LEU A 318 -18.73 -12.94 -16.96
CA LEU A 318 -17.50 -12.17 -17.09
C LEU A 318 -16.47 -12.53 -16.00
N ALA A 319 -16.90 -12.97 -14.81
CA ALA A 319 -15.98 -13.34 -13.73
C ALA A 319 -15.18 -14.64 -14.02
N ALA A 320 -15.74 -15.57 -14.82
CA ALA A 320 -15.11 -16.84 -15.16
C ALA A 320 -14.35 -16.84 -16.51
N ARG A 321 -14.65 -15.88 -17.40
CA ARG A 321 -14.11 -15.83 -18.77
C ARG A 321 -13.61 -14.47 -19.22
N ALA A 322 -13.91 -13.40 -18.49
CA ALA A 322 -13.60 -12.05 -18.91
C ALA A 322 -12.49 -11.39 -18.09
N PRO A 323 -11.84 -10.38 -18.68
CA PRO A 323 -10.63 -9.78 -18.17
C PRO A 323 -10.72 -9.24 -16.73
N THR A 324 -9.75 -9.58 -15.85
CA THR A 324 -9.44 -8.72 -14.68
C THR A 324 -9.20 -7.27 -15.11
N SER A 325 -8.69 -7.08 -16.33
CA SER A 325 -8.40 -5.79 -16.94
C SER A 325 -9.63 -4.99 -17.43
N GLU A 326 -10.82 -5.56 -17.64
CA GLU A 326 -12.01 -4.78 -18.06
C GLU A 326 -12.65 -4.03 -16.91
N HIS A 327 -12.38 -4.47 -15.67
CA HIS A 327 -12.93 -3.87 -14.48
C HIS A 327 -12.02 -2.82 -13.84
N ALA A 328 -10.89 -2.49 -14.48
CA ALA A 328 -9.92 -1.55 -13.92
C ALA A 328 -10.51 -0.13 -13.78
N LEU A 329 -10.46 0.41 -12.57
CA LEU A 329 -10.99 1.74 -12.23
C LEU A 329 -9.93 2.82 -12.45
N LEU A 330 -9.69 3.19 -13.71
CA LEU A 330 -8.66 4.17 -14.09
C LEU A 330 -9.23 5.41 -14.77
N PRO A 331 -10.09 6.24 -14.14
CA PRO A 331 -10.46 7.53 -14.72
C PRO A 331 -9.23 8.45 -14.80
N PRO A 332 -9.33 9.62 -15.48
CA PRO A 332 -8.26 10.60 -15.47
C PRO A 332 -7.81 10.92 -14.04
N LEU A 333 -6.50 10.96 -13.80
CA LEU A 333 -5.93 11.16 -12.46
C LEU A 333 -6.47 12.42 -11.76
N THR A 334 -6.79 13.47 -12.53
CA THR A 334 -7.41 14.70 -12.00
C THR A 334 -8.75 14.46 -11.32
N VAL A 335 -9.56 13.52 -11.82
CA VAL A 335 -10.85 13.12 -11.22
C VAL A 335 -10.60 12.48 -9.86
N VAL A 336 -9.67 11.51 -9.80
CA VAL A 336 -9.31 10.80 -8.56
C VAL A 336 -8.82 11.78 -7.49
N LEU A 337 -8.01 12.76 -7.87
CA LEU A 337 -7.37 13.66 -6.89
C LEU A 337 -8.25 14.84 -6.46
N ARG A 338 -9.12 15.36 -7.33
CA ARG A 338 -10.06 16.44 -7.00
C ARG A 338 -11.15 15.98 -6.03
N GLY A 339 -11.58 14.72 -6.14
CA GLY A 339 -12.60 14.15 -5.28
C GLY A 339 -12.15 13.87 -3.84
N VAL A 340 -10.85 13.99 -3.51
CA VAL A 340 -10.35 13.69 -2.17
C VAL A 340 -10.88 14.70 -1.15
N GLY A 341 -11.77 14.22 -0.27
CA GLY A 341 -12.41 14.96 0.81
C GLY A 341 -12.03 14.41 2.19
N LEU A 342 -12.55 15.03 3.25
CA LEU A 342 -12.38 14.54 4.62
C LEU A 342 -13.28 13.32 4.85
N TRP A 343 -12.74 12.22 5.36
CA TRP A 343 -13.53 11.06 5.78
C TRP A 343 -14.26 11.36 7.10
N ARG A 344 -15.44 11.98 6.99
CA ARG A 344 -16.21 12.50 8.13
C ARG A 344 -16.61 11.40 9.12
N ASP A 345 -17.07 10.27 8.61
CA ASP A 345 -17.53 9.13 9.43
C ASP A 345 -16.44 8.52 10.32
N TYR A 346 -15.16 8.81 10.03
CA TYR A 346 -14.05 8.42 10.89
C TYR A 346 -13.51 9.60 11.71
N PHE A 347 -13.15 10.71 11.07
CA PHE A 347 -12.46 11.81 11.74
C PHE A 347 -13.38 12.73 12.54
N LEU A 348 -14.67 12.78 12.24
CA LEU A 348 -15.66 13.64 12.91
C LEU A 348 -16.75 12.85 13.63
N ARG A 349 -16.60 11.53 13.81
CA ARG A 349 -17.62 10.65 14.40
C ARG A 349 -17.99 10.91 15.85
N TYR A 350 -17.19 11.72 16.55
CA TYR A 350 -17.43 12.14 17.93
C TYR A 350 -17.90 13.60 18.01
N SER A 351 -18.03 14.28 16.87
CA SER A 351 -18.70 15.58 16.83
C SER A 351 -20.17 15.36 17.16
N PRO A 352 -20.75 16.17 18.07
CA PRO A 352 -22.16 16.06 18.46
C PRO A 352 -23.12 16.36 17.31
#